data_AF-A0A2I1FA87-F1
#
_entry.id   AF-A0A2I1FA87-F1
#
_cell.length_a   1.000
_cell.length_b   1.000
_cell.length_c   1.000
_cell.angle_alpha   90.00
_cell.angle_beta   90.00
_cell.angle_gamma   90.00
#
_symmetry.space_group_name_H-M   'P 1'
#
loop_
_entity.id
_entity.type
_entity.pdbx_description
1 polymer ?
#
loop_
_entity_poly.entity_id
_entity_poly.type
_entity_poly.pdbx_seq_one_letter_code
_entity_poly.pdbx_strand_id
1 'polypeptide(L)'
;MSMLTKYFFREKYYDQKLHFPQGFRVSDETKKQIALWNDIIQFKHKDDNDEIFCNDPLLIVEYNQPGLAARNLRELDVANVIRGTQNYIPIAFPRVHPPQSNSVIAFNSMQTLDDAVVQLFERYSNFTQGTNHPTIGRIYVVEFRRANTFDVSERRRVFN
;
A
#
# COMPACT_ATOMS: atom_id res chain seq x y z
N MET A 1 26.56 -2.99 15.61
CA MET A 1 25.49 -3.72 14.87
C MET A 1 26.13 -4.41 13.67
N SER A 2 26.05 -5.74 13.63
CA SER A 2 26.86 -6.63 12.76
C SER A 2 26.23 -6.84 11.37
N MET A 3 27.07 -6.92 10.32
CA MET A 3 26.68 -7.30 8.94
C MET A 3 25.82 -8.57 8.88
N LEU A 4 26.01 -9.50 9.82
CA LEU A 4 25.32 -10.79 9.85
C LEU A 4 23.79 -10.66 9.94
N THR A 5 23.26 -9.68 10.66
CA THR A 5 21.80 -9.50 10.81
C THR A 5 21.12 -9.07 9.51
N LYS A 6 21.82 -8.29 8.66
CA LYS A 6 21.33 -7.87 7.34
C LYS A 6 21.24 -9.04 6.37
N TYR A 7 22.23 -9.93 6.37
CA TYR A 7 22.23 -11.12 5.51
C TYR A 7 21.20 -12.15 5.97
N PHE A 8 21.03 -12.34 7.29
CA PHE A 8 20.06 -13.30 7.83
C PHE A 8 18.61 -12.99 7.46
N PHE A 9 18.22 -11.71 7.42
CA PHE A 9 16.89 -11.32 6.94
C PHE A 9 16.75 -11.44 5.42
N ARG A 10 17.83 -11.22 4.66
CA ARG A 10 17.77 -11.27 3.20
C ARG A 10 17.74 -12.70 2.65
N GLU A 11 18.31 -13.67 3.35
CA GLU A 11 18.31 -15.08 2.92
C GLU A 11 17.09 -15.86 3.41
N LYS A 12 16.53 -15.55 4.59
CA LYS A 12 15.49 -16.39 5.20
C LYS A 12 14.06 -16.12 4.70
N TYR A 13 13.78 -14.91 4.18
CA TYR A 13 12.42 -14.48 3.87
C TYR A 13 12.10 -14.39 2.37
N TYR A 14 13.09 -14.56 1.47
CA TYR A 14 12.91 -14.38 0.02
C TYR A 14 12.63 -15.68 -0.77
N ASP A 15 12.44 -16.82 -0.10
CA ASP A 15 12.36 -18.12 -0.77
C ASP A 15 10.96 -18.52 -1.25
N GLN A 16 9.90 -17.77 -0.89
CA GLN A 16 8.53 -18.04 -1.36
C GLN A 16 8.10 -16.98 -2.37
N LYS A 17 7.90 -17.41 -3.63
CA LYS A 17 7.43 -16.52 -4.70
C LYS A 17 5.97 -16.13 -4.44
N LEU A 18 5.75 -14.91 -3.96
CA LEU A 18 4.43 -14.30 -3.90
C LEU A 18 3.71 -14.40 -5.25
N HIS A 19 2.50 -14.96 -5.25
CA HIS A 19 1.70 -15.10 -6.47
C HIS A 19 0.85 -13.85 -6.70
N PHE A 20 1.12 -13.15 -7.81
CA PHE A 20 0.35 -11.96 -8.21
C PHE A 20 -0.91 -12.36 -8.98
N PRO A 21 -2.10 -11.84 -8.63
CA PRO A 21 -3.34 -12.11 -9.35
C PRO A 21 -3.27 -11.77 -10.84
N GLN A 22 -3.90 -12.60 -11.68
CA GLN A 22 -3.97 -12.34 -13.11
C GLN A 22 -4.75 -11.04 -13.38
N GLY A 23 -4.21 -10.20 -14.28
CA GLY A 23 -4.83 -8.91 -14.61
C GLY A 23 -4.53 -7.77 -13.64
N PHE A 24 -3.92 -8.05 -12.47
CA PHE A 24 -3.36 -7.01 -11.64
C PHE A 24 -2.10 -6.44 -12.32
N ARG A 25 -2.13 -5.14 -12.64
CA ARG A 25 -1.08 -4.45 -13.40
C ARG A 25 -0.65 -3.22 -12.60
N VAL A 26 0.48 -3.37 -11.92
CA VAL A 26 1.18 -2.31 -11.20
C VAL A 26 2.65 -2.32 -11.62
N SER A 27 3.36 -1.24 -11.36
CA SER A 27 4.79 -1.15 -11.64
C SER A 27 5.60 -2.26 -10.95
N ASP A 28 6.75 -2.64 -11.51
CA ASP A 28 7.62 -3.64 -10.89
C ASP A 28 8.17 -3.18 -9.53
N GLU A 29 8.33 -1.87 -9.33
CA GLU A 29 8.70 -1.34 -8.02
C GLU A 29 7.57 -1.55 -7.00
N THR A 30 6.33 -1.27 -7.38
CA THR A 30 5.15 -1.57 -6.57
C THR A 30 5.09 -3.06 -6.20
N LYS A 31 5.36 -3.97 -7.16
CA LYS A 31 5.41 -5.43 -6.89
C LYS A 31 6.48 -5.79 -5.85
N LYS A 32 7.68 -5.21 -5.93
CA LYS A 32 8.75 -5.45 -4.94
C LYS A 32 8.32 -5.00 -3.54
N GLN A 33 7.66 -3.85 -3.44
CA GLN A 33 7.15 -3.34 -2.17
C GLN A 33 6.04 -4.25 -1.61
N ILE A 34 5.11 -4.73 -2.44
CA ILE A 34 4.08 -5.69 -2.01
C ILE A 34 4.72 -6.99 -1.50
N ALA A 35 5.70 -7.53 -2.21
CA ALA A 35 6.42 -8.74 -1.78
C ALA A 35 7.11 -8.53 -0.43
N LEU A 36 7.78 -7.39 -0.26
CA LEU A 36 8.42 -7.03 1.01
C LEU A 36 7.40 -6.93 2.16
N TRP A 37 6.22 -6.34 1.92
CA TRP A 37 5.15 -6.26 2.92
C TRP A 37 4.53 -7.63 3.23
N ASN A 38 4.37 -8.51 2.24
CA ASN A 38 3.94 -9.89 2.46
C ASN A 38 4.84 -10.54 3.52
N ASP A 39 6.15 -10.54 3.31
CA ASP A 39 7.09 -11.23 4.20
C ASP A 39 7.01 -10.70 5.64
N ILE A 40 6.83 -9.40 5.81
CA ILE A 40 6.68 -8.77 7.12
C ILE A 40 5.38 -9.17 7.81
N ILE A 41 4.28 -9.18 7.06
CA ILE A 41 2.96 -9.54 7.59
C ILE A 41 2.92 -11.04 7.91
N GLN A 42 3.44 -11.91 7.04
CA GLN A 42 3.59 -13.34 7.33
C GLN A 42 4.42 -13.55 8.61
N PHE A 43 5.52 -12.81 8.79
CA PHE A 43 6.32 -12.91 10.00
C PHE A 43 5.60 -12.42 11.25
N LYS A 44 4.85 -11.31 11.16
CA LYS A 44 4.03 -10.77 12.26
C LYS A 44 2.99 -11.78 12.75
N HIS A 45 2.37 -12.51 11.84
CA HIS A 45 1.26 -13.44 12.11
C HIS A 45 1.67 -14.92 12.08
N LYS A 46 2.96 -15.23 12.18
CA LYS A 46 3.50 -16.60 12.06
C LYS A 46 2.89 -17.59 13.07
N ASP A 47 2.48 -17.09 14.24
CA ASP A 47 1.94 -17.87 15.36
C ASP A 47 0.41 -17.81 15.42
N ASP A 48 -0.24 -17.01 14.55
CA ASP A 48 -1.68 -16.89 14.49
C ASP A 48 -2.28 -18.12 13.77
N ASN A 49 -3.61 -18.27 13.78
CA ASN A 49 -4.30 -19.29 12.99
C ASN A 49 -5.12 -18.69 11.84
N ASP A 50 -5.05 -17.37 11.65
CA ASP A 50 -5.84 -16.67 10.64
C ASP A 50 -5.37 -17.02 9.23
N GLU A 51 -6.33 -17.30 8.34
CA GLU A 51 -6.10 -17.56 6.92
C GLU A 51 -5.89 -16.28 6.12
N ILE A 52 -6.52 -15.18 6.56
CA ILE A 52 -6.48 -13.85 5.94
C ILE A 52 -6.09 -12.81 6.99
N PHE A 53 -5.09 -11.98 6.68
CA PHE A 53 -4.60 -10.93 7.58
C PHE A 53 -5.32 -9.60 7.30
N CYS A 54 -6.65 -9.59 7.49
CA CYS A 54 -7.49 -8.41 7.22
C CYS A 54 -7.15 -7.18 8.09
N ASN A 55 -6.43 -7.40 9.19
CA ASN A 55 -5.95 -6.33 10.06
C ASN A 55 -4.65 -5.68 9.55
N ASP A 56 -4.05 -6.16 8.46
CA ASP A 56 -2.82 -5.59 7.92
C ASP A 56 -2.91 -5.35 6.40
N PRO A 57 -3.90 -4.57 5.91
CA PRO A 57 -4.05 -4.34 4.49
C PRO A 57 -3.03 -3.31 3.98
N LEU A 58 -2.77 -3.36 2.67
CA LEU A 58 -2.05 -2.29 1.97
C LEU A 58 -3.00 -1.45 1.14
N LEU A 59 -2.77 -0.14 1.16
CA LEU A 59 -3.27 0.79 0.16
C LEU A 59 -2.17 1.03 -0.88
N ILE A 60 -2.50 0.76 -2.13
CA ILE A 60 -1.61 1.00 -3.27
C ILE A 60 -2.17 2.16 -4.09
N VAL A 61 -1.32 3.12 -4.44
CA VAL A 61 -1.64 4.22 -5.35
C VAL A 61 -0.73 4.12 -6.57
N GLU A 62 -1.31 3.78 -7.72
CA GLU A 62 -0.61 3.87 -9.00
C GLU A 62 -0.85 5.27 -9.59
N TYR A 63 0.15 6.13 -9.45
CA TYR A 63 0.07 7.53 -9.85
C TYR A 63 0.07 7.72 -11.37
N ASN A 64 -0.76 8.65 -11.82
CA ASN A 64 -0.80 9.17 -13.17
C ASN A 64 -0.14 10.56 -13.19
N GLN A 65 1.11 10.63 -13.65
CA GLN A 65 1.93 11.85 -13.59
C GLN A 65 1.27 13.08 -14.26
N PRO A 66 0.62 12.98 -15.44
CA PRO A 66 -0.19 14.07 -15.99
C PRO A 66 -1.29 14.59 -15.06
N GLY A 67 -1.96 13.71 -14.31
CA GLY A 67 -3.02 14.10 -13.37
C GLY A 67 -2.50 14.80 -12.13
N LEU A 68 -1.32 14.37 -11.64
CA LEU A 68 -0.60 15.08 -10.58
C LEU A 68 -0.15 16.47 -11.04
N ALA A 69 0.49 16.56 -12.20
CA ALA A 69 0.98 17.81 -12.77
C ALA A 69 -0.16 18.82 -13.02
N ALA A 70 -1.28 18.38 -13.58
CA ALA A 70 -2.46 19.22 -13.84
C ALA A 70 -3.05 19.86 -12.57
N ARG A 71 -2.82 19.25 -11.40
CA ARG A 71 -3.29 19.74 -10.09
C ARG A 71 -2.17 20.32 -9.22
N ASN A 72 -0.95 20.45 -9.76
CA ASN A 72 0.25 20.87 -9.03
C ASN A 72 0.50 20.05 -7.74
N LEU A 73 0.35 18.72 -7.85
CA LEU A 73 0.54 17.78 -6.76
C LEU A 73 1.77 16.91 -6.98
N ARG A 74 2.34 16.41 -5.89
CA ARG A 74 3.34 15.35 -5.86
C ARG A 74 2.76 14.12 -5.18
N GLU A 75 3.37 12.97 -5.41
CA GLU A 75 3.01 11.72 -4.72
C GLU A 75 3.06 11.86 -3.19
N LEU A 76 4.01 12.65 -2.68
CA LEU A 76 4.11 12.94 -1.25
C LEU A 76 2.86 13.66 -0.72
N ASP A 77 2.26 14.55 -1.50
CA ASP A 77 1.10 15.32 -1.05
C ASP A 77 -0.10 14.39 -0.85
N VAL A 78 -0.31 13.44 -1.78
CA VAL A 78 -1.33 12.38 -1.65
C VAL A 78 -1.03 11.45 -0.47
N ALA A 79 0.23 11.00 -0.34
CA ALA A 79 0.63 10.14 0.76
C ALA A 79 0.48 10.82 2.14
N ASN A 80 0.66 12.14 2.22
CA ASN A 80 0.42 12.90 3.46
C ASN A 80 -1.05 12.95 3.85
N VAL A 81 -1.99 12.95 2.90
CA VAL A 81 -3.43 12.82 3.21
C VAL A 81 -3.69 11.46 3.83
N ILE A 82 -3.15 10.41 3.22
CA ILE A 82 -3.31 9.03 3.71
C ILE A 82 -2.73 8.90 5.12
N ARG A 83 -1.49 9.34 5.33
CA ARG A 83 -0.81 9.27 6.64
C ARG A 83 -1.36 10.25 7.68
N GLY A 84 -2.12 11.25 7.26
CA GLY A 84 -2.83 12.19 8.12
C GLY A 84 -4.21 11.69 8.57
N THR A 85 -4.64 10.51 8.11
CA THR A 85 -5.92 9.91 8.48
C THR A 85 -5.96 9.65 9.98
N GLN A 86 -7.10 9.95 10.61
CA GLN A 86 -7.27 9.72 12.04
C GLN A 86 -7.04 8.24 12.37
N ASN A 87 -6.32 7.96 13.46
CA ASN A 87 -5.93 6.60 13.87
C ASN A 87 -4.96 5.89 12.91
N TYR A 88 -4.40 6.58 11.92
CA TYR A 88 -3.27 6.05 11.16
C TYR A 88 -2.05 5.93 12.06
N ILE A 89 -1.60 4.69 12.27
CA ILE A 89 -0.38 4.38 12.99
C ILE A 89 0.60 3.81 11.97
N PRO A 90 1.69 4.54 11.64
CA PRO A 90 2.70 4.02 10.74
C PRO A 90 3.23 2.68 11.25
N ILE A 91 3.11 1.63 10.45
CA ILE A 91 3.80 0.38 10.73
C ILE A 91 5.30 0.65 10.60
N ALA A 92 5.98 0.66 11.74
CA ALA A 92 7.42 0.76 11.82
C ALA A 92 8.02 -0.54 11.27
N PHE A 93 8.30 -0.55 9.97
CA PHE A 93 9.19 -1.54 9.36
C PHE A 93 10.47 -1.60 10.20
N PRO A 94 11.12 -2.78 10.34
CA PRO A 94 12.26 -2.88 11.23
C PRO A 94 13.20 -1.72 10.92
N ARG A 95 13.60 -0.98 11.97
CA ARG A 95 14.22 0.38 12.00
C ARG A 95 15.44 0.59 11.07
N VAL A 96 15.75 -0.41 10.26
CA VAL A 96 16.87 -0.59 9.33
C VAL A 96 16.47 -0.38 7.85
N HIS A 97 15.18 -0.24 7.52
CA HIS A 97 14.69 -0.06 6.14
C HIS A 97 14.19 1.38 5.85
N PRO A 98 14.23 1.83 4.57
CA PRO A 98 13.89 3.20 4.16
C PRO A 98 12.46 3.62 4.53
N PRO A 99 12.16 4.94 4.52
CA PRO A 99 10.81 5.45 4.78
C PRO A 99 9.78 4.76 3.87
N GLN A 100 8.57 4.55 4.39
CA GLN A 100 7.47 3.94 3.66
C GLN A 100 7.28 4.60 2.28
N SER A 101 7.04 3.78 1.26
CA SER A 101 6.71 4.23 -0.09
C SER A 101 5.51 5.19 -0.07
N ASN A 102 5.48 6.16 -0.99
CA ASN A 102 4.30 7.01 -1.22
C ASN A 102 3.23 6.30 -2.06
N SER A 103 3.57 5.14 -2.64
CA SER A 103 2.69 4.35 -3.50
C SER A 103 2.20 3.07 -2.85
N VAL A 104 2.87 2.57 -1.80
CA VAL A 104 2.49 1.36 -1.06
C VAL A 104 2.54 1.66 0.42
N ILE A 105 1.36 1.81 1.03
CA ILE A 105 1.18 2.27 2.41
C ILE A 105 0.43 1.19 3.17
N ALA A 106 1.03 0.71 4.26
CA ALA A 106 0.44 -0.33 5.08
C ALA A 106 -0.38 0.24 6.24
N PHE A 107 -1.45 -0.46 6.57
CA PHE A 107 -2.37 -0.13 7.65
C PHE A 107 -2.43 -1.27 8.66
N ASN A 108 -2.89 -0.97 9.87
CA ASN A 108 -3.16 -1.93 10.93
C ASN A 108 -4.67 -2.17 11.15
N SER A 109 -5.52 -1.67 10.25
CA SER A 109 -6.96 -1.85 10.26
C SER A 109 -7.54 -1.48 8.90
N MET A 110 -8.50 -2.28 8.43
CA MET A 110 -9.27 -1.96 7.22
C MET A 110 -10.10 -0.68 7.38
N GLN A 111 -10.60 -0.40 8.60
CA GLN A 111 -11.39 0.80 8.86
C GLN A 111 -10.57 2.07 8.61
N THR A 112 -9.35 2.15 9.16
CA THR A 112 -8.45 3.30 8.94
C THR A 112 -8.06 3.45 7.47
N LEU A 113 -7.93 2.34 6.75
CA LEU A 113 -7.69 2.36 5.31
C LEU A 113 -8.89 2.92 4.54
N ASP A 114 -10.10 2.45 4.82
CA ASP A 114 -11.31 2.93 4.16
C ASP A 114 -11.56 4.42 4.48
N ASP A 115 -11.29 4.87 5.71
CA ASP A 115 -11.31 6.29 6.09
C ASP A 115 -10.32 7.11 5.24
N ALA A 116 -9.11 6.58 5.00
CA ALA A 116 -8.12 7.24 4.15
C ALA A 116 -8.61 7.33 2.69
N VAL A 117 -9.28 6.29 2.18
CA VAL A 117 -9.88 6.29 0.83
C VAL A 117 -10.97 7.36 0.72
N VAL A 118 -11.80 7.52 1.75
CA VAL A 118 -12.82 8.59 1.81
C VAL A 118 -12.15 9.97 1.76
N GLN A 119 -11.09 10.20 2.55
CA GLN A 119 -10.37 11.48 2.53
C GLN A 119 -9.74 11.79 1.17
N LEU A 120 -9.21 10.76 0.49
CA LEU A 120 -8.70 10.93 -0.88
C LEU A 120 -9.82 11.31 -1.85
N PHE A 121 -10.99 10.69 -1.75
CA PHE A 121 -12.14 11.02 -2.56
C PHE A 121 -12.59 12.47 -2.34
N GLU A 122 -12.81 12.87 -1.09
CA GLU A 122 -13.24 14.22 -0.73
C GLU A 122 -12.28 15.29 -1.26
N ARG A 123 -10.97 15.03 -1.15
CA ARG A 123 -9.93 16.02 -1.46
C ARG A 123 -9.51 16.06 -2.91
N TYR A 124 -9.61 14.95 -3.65
CA TYR A 124 -9.00 14.85 -4.97
C TYR A 124 -9.92 14.35 -6.09
N SER A 125 -11.13 13.89 -5.78
CA SER A 125 -12.06 13.46 -6.83
C SER A 125 -12.46 14.66 -7.71
N ASN A 126 -12.56 14.44 -9.01
CA ASN A 126 -13.06 15.47 -9.92
C ASN A 126 -14.50 15.85 -9.58
N PHE A 127 -15.28 14.87 -9.12
CA PHE A 127 -16.65 15.07 -8.67
C PHE A 127 -16.75 16.08 -7.53
N THR A 128 -15.99 15.90 -6.44
CA THR A 128 -16.06 16.80 -5.27
C THR A 128 -15.40 18.15 -5.55
N GLN A 129 -14.36 18.18 -6.37
CA GLN A 129 -13.66 19.42 -6.74
C GLN A 129 -14.38 20.23 -7.83
N GLY A 130 -15.38 19.65 -8.51
CA GLY A 130 -16.06 20.30 -9.64
C GLY A 130 -15.11 20.57 -10.82
N THR A 131 -14.11 19.71 -11.01
CA THR A 131 -13.09 19.85 -12.07
C THR A 131 -13.17 18.69 -13.06
N ASN A 132 -12.46 18.80 -14.19
CA ASN A 132 -12.33 17.72 -15.17
C ASN A 132 -10.87 17.46 -15.53
N HIS A 133 -10.00 17.45 -14.52
CA HIS A 133 -8.57 17.16 -14.71
C HIS A 133 -8.35 15.67 -14.97
N PRO A 134 -7.28 15.26 -15.67
CA PRO A 134 -6.93 13.84 -15.79
C PRO A 134 -6.84 13.20 -14.40
N THR A 135 -7.32 11.97 -14.18
CA THR A 135 -7.25 11.32 -12.85
C THR A 135 -5.83 11.35 -12.25
N ILE A 136 -5.71 11.55 -10.93
CA ILE A 136 -4.40 11.49 -10.22
C ILE A 136 -3.80 10.09 -10.27
N GLY A 137 -4.61 9.05 -10.43
CA GLY A 137 -4.12 7.68 -10.45
C GLY A 137 -5.22 6.64 -10.32
N ARG A 138 -4.84 5.47 -9.81
CA ARG A 138 -5.75 4.37 -9.43
C ARG A 138 -5.37 3.86 -8.06
N ILE A 139 -6.35 3.37 -7.32
CA ILE A 139 -6.15 2.88 -5.96
C ILE A 139 -6.55 1.42 -5.87
N TYR A 140 -5.70 0.62 -5.21
CA TYR A 140 -5.96 -0.77 -4.91
C TYR A 140 -5.81 -1.04 -3.42
N VAL A 141 -6.64 -1.92 -2.89
CA VAL A 141 -6.50 -2.51 -1.56
C VAL A 141 -5.99 -3.92 -1.72
N VAL A 142 -4.95 -4.26 -0.97
CA VAL A 142 -4.36 -5.61 -0.93
C VAL A 142 -4.54 -6.20 0.46
N GLU A 143 -5.06 -7.43 0.50
CA GLU A 143 -5.26 -8.22 1.71
C GLU A 143 -4.46 -9.52 1.59
N PHE A 144 -3.48 -9.71 2.48
CA PHE A 144 -2.61 -10.88 2.43
C PHE A 144 -3.26 -12.11 3.04
N ARG A 145 -2.89 -13.28 2.50
CA ARG A 145 -3.31 -14.60 2.97
C ARG A 145 -2.10 -15.43 3.38
N ARG A 146 -2.27 -16.37 4.30
CA ARG A 146 -1.20 -17.24 4.81
C ARG A 146 -0.46 -18.05 3.71
N ALA A 147 -1.13 -18.36 2.60
CA ALA A 147 -0.57 -19.17 1.51
C ALA A 147 0.35 -18.39 0.53
N ASN A 148 0.99 -17.29 0.95
CA ASN A 148 1.72 -16.35 0.07
C ASN A 148 0.92 -15.95 -1.17
N THR A 149 -0.35 -15.66 -0.94
CA THR A 149 -1.28 -15.12 -1.90
C THR A 149 -1.89 -13.87 -1.30
N PHE A 150 -2.55 -13.08 -2.13
CA PHE A 150 -3.27 -11.91 -1.67
C PHE A 150 -4.47 -11.66 -2.58
N ASP A 151 -5.52 -11.09 -1.97
CA ASP A 151 -6.61 -10.52 -2.72
C ASP A 151 -6.32 -9.06 -3.04
N VAL A 152 -6.84 -8.62 -4.18
CA VAL A 152 -6.73 -7.23 -4.60
C VAL A 152 -8.08 -6.71 -5.05
N SER A 153 -8.46 -5.53 -4.56
CA SER A 153 -9.66 -4.83 -5.00
C SER A 153 -9.33 -3.41 -5.42
N GLU A 154 -9.81 -2.98 -6.58
CA GLU A 154 -9.68 -1.59 -7.02
C GLU A 154 -10.79 -0.73 -6.40
N ARG A 155 -10.42 0.36 -5.72
CA ARG A 155 -11.37 1.39 -5.31
C ARG A 155 -11.57 2.37 -6.47
N ARG A 156 -12.61 2.13 -7.26
CA ARG A 156 -12.92 2.93 -8.45
C ARG A 156 -13.48 4.30 -8.05
N ARG A 157 -13.32 5.28 -8.95
CA ARG A 157 -13.86 6.65 -8.84
C ARG A 157 -13.33 7.50 -7.68
N VAL A 158 -12.29 7.05 -6.97
CA VAL A 158 -11.69 7.87 -5.90
C VAL A 158 -11.14 9.20 -6.42
N PHE A 159 -10.57 9.21 -7.63
CA PHE A 159 -9.98 10.41 -8.24
C PHE A 159 -10.76 10.95 -9.44
N ASN A 160 -11.93 10.38 -9.76
CA ASN A 160 -12.74 10.76 -10.93
C ASN A 160 -13.99 11.57 -10.55
#